data_AF-A0A346M0M6-F1
#
_entry.id   AF-A0A346M0M6-F1
#
_cell.length_a   1.000
_cell.length_b   1.000
_cell.length_c   1.000
_cell.angle_alpha   90.00
_cell.angle_beta   90.00
_cell.angle_gamma   90.00
#
_symmetry.space_group_name_H-M   'P 1'
#
loop_
_entity.id
_entity.type
_entity.pdbx_description
1 polymer ?
#
loop_
_entity_poly.entity_id
_entity_poly.type
_entity_poly.pdbx_seq_one_letter_code
_entity_poly.pdbx_strand_id
1 'polypeptide(L)'
;MLEGAKSIGAGAATIASAGAAVGIGNVLSSSIHSVARNPSLAKQSFGYAILGFALTEAIASFAPMMASLISFVFRSQKGKKNQVKHDLLKEIGECCYISKYK
;
A
#
# COMPACT_ATOMS: atom_id res chain seq x y z
N MET A 1 -16.58 -13.90 -1.13
CA MET A 1 -15.60 -13.88 -2.24
C MET A 1 -14.89 -12.53 -2.40
N LEU A 2 -15.58 -11.38 -2.44
CA LEU A 2 -14.94 -10.06 -2.59
C LEU A 2 -13.91 -9.71 -1.48
N GLU A 3 -14.11 -10.23 -0.26
CA GLU A 3 -13.19 -10.01 0.86
C GLU A 3 -11.83 -10.72 0.71
N GLY A 4 -11.80 -11.89 0.05
CA GLY A 4 -10.56 -12.61 -0.26
C GLY A 4 -9.76 -11.93 -1.37
N ALA A 5 -10.43 -11.32 -2.35
CA ALA A 5 -9.76 -10.50 -3.36
C ALA A 5 -9.10 -9.25 -2.74
N LYS A 6 -9.66 -8.73 -1.64
CA LYS A 6 -9.11 -7.57 -0.91
C LYS A 6 -7.81 -7.90 -0.17
N SER A 7 -7.75 -9.05 0.51
CA SER A 7 -6.53 -9.49 1.19
C SER A 7 -5.43 -9.87 0.20
N ILE A 8 -5.79 -10.48 -0.94
CA ILE A 8 -4.85 -10.77 -2.03
C ILE A 8 -4.31 -9.48 -2.66
N GLY A 9 -5.16 -8.50 -2.97
CA GLY A 9 -4.72 -7.22 -3.53
C GLY A 9 -3.84 -6.41 -2.57
N ALA A 10 -4.13 -6.45 -1.27
CA ALA A 10 -3.29 -5.83 -0.25
C ALA A 10 -1.92 -6.53 -0.13
N GLY A 11 -1.89 -7.86 -0.14
CA GLY A 11 -0.64 -8.63 -0.09
C GLY A 11 0.25 -8.44 -1.32
N ALA A 12 -0.35 -8.41 -2.53
CA ALA A 12 0.38 -8.14 -3.77
C ALA A 12 1.04 -6.76 -3.77
N ALA A 13 0.41 -5.76 -3.15
CA ALA A 13 0.98 -4.43 -3.04
C ALA A 13 2.19 -4.37 -2.10
N THR A 14 2.25 -5.21 -1.06
CA THR A 14 3.42 -5.32 -0.17
C THR A 14 4.63 -5.94 -0.87
N ILE A 15 4.42 -6.86 -1.82
CA ILE A 15 5.51 -7.47 -2.61
C ILE A 15 6.22 -6.41 -3.44
N ALA A 16 5.53 -5.36 -3.89
CA ALA A 16 6.14 -4.26 -4.62
C ALA A 16 7.24 -3.53 -3.82
N SER A 17 7.14 -3.50 -2.48
CA SER A 17 8.16 -2.90 -1.60
C SER A 17 9.48 -3.69 -1.58
N ALA A 18 9.49 -4.95 -1.98
CA ALA A 18 10.72 -5.74 -2.08
C ALA A 18 11.70 -5.17 -3.11
N GLY A 19 11.20 -4.52 -4.18
CA GLY A 19 12.05 -3.86 -5.17
C GLY A 19 12.85 -2.69 -4.59
N ALA A 20 12.27 -1.95 -3.64
CA ALA A 20 12.98 -0.88 -2.95
C ALA A 20 14.14 -1.41 -2.08
N ALA A 21 13.94 -2.54 -1.40
CA ALA A 21 15.00 -3.18 -0.61
C ALA A 21 16.21 -3.57 -1.47
N VAL A 22 15.97 -4.10 -2.68
CA VAL A 22 17.04 -4.42 -3.64
C VAL A 22 17.75 -3.15 -4.12
N GLY A 23 17.00 -2.08 -4.43
CA GLY A 23 17.55 -0.79 -4.84
C GLY A 23 18.49 -0.18 -3.80
N ILE A 24 18.07 -0.14 -2.53
CA ILE A 24 18.88 0.36 -1.42
C ILE A 24 20.16 -0.47 -1.25
N GLY A 25 20.04 -1.80 -1.31
CA GLY A 25 21.20 -2.70 -1.22
C GLY A 25 22.23 -2.44 -2.31
N ASN A 26 21.78 -2.17 -3.55
CA ASN A 26 22.68 -1.88 -4.67
C ASN A 26 23.40 -0.53 -4.52
N VAL A 27 22.70 0.50 -4.04
CA VAL A 27 23.29 1.83 -3.79
C VAL A 27 24.36 1.74 -2.71
N LEU A 28 24.08 1.06 -1.59
CA LEU A 28 25.05 0.91 -0.51
C LEU A 28 26.24 0.06 -0.92
N SER A 29 26.02 -1.06 -1.61
CA SER A 29 27.09 -1.92 -2.12
C SER A 29 28.06 -1.16 -3.04
N SER A 30 27.51 -0.40 -3.99
CA SER A 30 28.30 0.41 -4.92
C SER A 30 29.09 1.50 -4.20
N SER A 31 28.50 2.09 -3.16
CA SER A 31 29.16 3.13 -2.38
C SER A 31 30.34 2.59 -1.55
N ILE A 32 30.18 1.42 -0.91
CA ILE A 32 31.28 0.76 -0.18
C ILE A 32 32.40 0.38 -1.13
N HIS A 33 32.07 -0.17 -2.31
CA HIS A 33 33.07 -0.51 -3.31
C HIS A 33 33.85 0.72 -3.80
N SER A 34 33.17 1.85 -3.99
CA SER A 34 33.79 3.11 -4.41
C SER A 34 34.75 3.66 -3.33
N VAL A 35 34.33 3.65 -2.06
CA VAL A 35 35.18 4.07 -0.92
C VAL A 35 36.39 3.15 -0.75
N ALA A 36 36.22 1.84 -0.95
CA ALA A 36 37.31 0.87 -0.87
C ALA A 36 38.38 1.06 -1.96
N ARG A 37 37.98 1.51 -3.16
CA ARG A 37 38.88 1.75 -4.30
C ARG A 37 39.61 3.09 -4.18
N ASN A 38 38.98 4.12 -3.63
CA ASN A 38 39.60 5.42 -3.46
C ASN A 38 39.08 6.15 -2.20
N PRO A 39 39.75 5.99 -1.04
CA PRO A 39 39.29 6.57 0.22
C PRO A 39 39.41 8.10 0.26
N SER A 40 40.21 8.71 -0.62
CA SER A 40 40.37 10.17 -0.70
C SER A 40 39.06 10.90 -1.07
N LEU A 41 38.20 10.26 -1.86
CA LEU A 41 36.92 10.80 -2.31
C LEU A 41 35.74 10.35 -1.43
N ALA A 42 36.00 9.69 -0.30
CA ALA A 42 34.96 9.05 0.51
C ALA A 42 33.83 10.00 0.95
N LYS A 43 34.17 11.26 1.27
CA LYS A 43 33.17 12.28 1.66
C LYS A 43 32.21 12.65 0.52
N GLN A 44 32.72 12.75 -0.70
CA GLN A 44 31.91 13.08 -1.87
C GLN A 44 31.05 11.88 -2.30
N SER A 45 31.61 10.67 -2.31
CA SER A 45 30.86 9.45 -2.62
C SER A 45 29.77 9.16 -1.58
N PHE A 46 30.03 9.43 -0.29
CA PHE A 46 29.01 9.30 0.76
C PHE A 46 27.88 10.31 0.56
N GLY A 47 28.18 11.55 0.17
CA GLY A 47 27.16 12.53 -0.21
C GLY A 47 26.25 12.06 -1.35
N TYR A 48 26.83 11.49 -2.41
CA TYR A 48 26.05 10.90 -3.51
C TYR A 48 25.24 9.67 -3.10
N ALA A 49 25.77 8.83 -2.20
CA ALA A 49 25.05 7.66 -1.69
C ALA A 49 23.83 8.03 -0.86
N ILE A 50 23.94 9.09 -0.03
CA ILE A 50 22.80 9.59 0.75
C ILE A 50 21.76 10.25 -0.16
N LEU A 51 22.18 10.97 -1.21
CA LEU A 51 21.26 11.49 -2.22
C LEU A 51 20.52 10.35 -2.95
N GLY A 52 21.23 9.29 -3.34
CA GLY A 52 20.64 8.09 -3.97
C GLY A 52 19.72 7.31 -3.04
N PHE A 53 20.05 7.23 -1.75
CA PHE A 53 19.20 6.64 -0.71
C PHE A 53 17.90 7.44 -0.54
N ALA A 54 18.00 8.77 -0.42
CA ALA A 54 16.83 9.65 -0.31
C ALA A 54 15.90 9.53 -1.52
N LEU A 55 16.46 9.45 -2.73
CA LEU A 55 15.67 9.25 -3.95
C LEU A 55 14.98 7.89 -3.97
N THR A 56 15.68 6.83 -3.56
CA THR A 56 15.12 5.47 -3.51
C THR A 56 13.97 5.39 -2.50
N GLU A 57 14.12 5.99 -1.31
CA GLU A 57 13.06 6.08 -0.30
C GLU A 57 11.85 6.88 -0.79
N ALA A 58 12.08 7.99 -1.50
CA ALA A 58 11.00 8.80 -2.08
C ALA A 58 10.17 8.01 -3.09
N ILE A 59 10.80 7.17 -3.92
CA ILE A 59 10.12 6.31 -4.89
C ILE A 59 9.46 5.12 -4.17
N ALA A 60 10.14 4.52 -3.19
CA ALA A 60 9.65 3.38 -2.42
C ALA A 60 8.34 3.70 -1.67
N SER A 61 8.20 4.93 -1.16
CA SER A 61 7.01 5.40 -0.44
C SER A 61 5.76 5.49 -1.34
N PHE A 62 5.92 5.58 -2.66
CA PHE A 62 4.80 5.72 -3.59
C PHE A 62 3.94 4.45 -3.69
N ALA A 63 4.57 3.26 -3.61
CA ALA A 63 3.88 1.98 -3.69
C ALA A 63 2.86 1.74 -2.56
N PRO A 64 3.23 1.87 -1.25
CA PRO A 64 2.28 1.74 -0.15
C PRO A 64 1.27 2.89 -0.09
N MET A 65 1.60 4.08 -0.58
CA MET A 65 0.64 5.18 -0.73
C MET A 65 -0.50 4.78 -1.68
N MET A 66 -0.20 4.26 -2.87
CA MET A 66 -1.21 3.81 -3.83
C MET A 66 -1.99 2.59 -3.33
N ALA A 67 -1.32 1.66 -2.65
CA ALA A 67 -1.97 0.51 -2.02
C ALA A 67 -3.02 0.94 -0.98
N SER A 68 -2.67 1.94 -0.15
CA SER A 68 -3.56 2.47 0.88
C SER A 68 -4.73 3.24 0.28
N LEU A 69 -4.51 4.01 -0.79
CA LEU A 69 -5.58 4.73 -1.51
C LEU A 69 -6.60 3.76 -2.13
N ILE A 70 -6.13 2.69 -2.78
CA ILE A 70 -7.02 1.67 -3.35
C ILE A 70 -7.81 0.97 -2.24
N SER A 71 -7.16 0.56 -1.16
CA SER A 71 -7.87 -0.08 -0.04
C SER A 71 -8.88 0.86 0.64
N PHE A 72 -8.59 2.16 0.73
CA PHE A 72 -9.45 3.19 1.32
C PHE A 72 -10.66 3.53 0.43
N VAL A 73 -10.45 3.76 -0.87
CA VAL A 73 -11.53 4.15 -1.80
C VAL A 73 -12.55 3.02 -1.96
N PHE A 74 -12.09 1.76 -2.00
CA PHE A 74 -12.97 0.59 -2.03
C PHE A 74 -13.69 0.37 -0.68
N ARG A 75 -13.11 0.82 0.45
CA ARG A 75 -13.81 0.87 1.76
C ARG A 75 -14.94 1.91 1.75
N SER A 76 -14.72 3.09 1.16
CA SER A 76 -15.73 4.16 1.04
C SER A 76 -16.96 3.72 0.22
N GLN A 77 -16.77 2.88 -0.79
CA GLN A 77 -17.86 2.31 -1.60
C GLN A 77 -18.67 1.21 -0.88
N LYS A 78 -18.12 0.55 0.17
CA LYS A 78 -18.93 -0.31 1.05
C LYS A 78 -19.84 0.51 1.97
N GLY A 79 -19.46 1.74 2.35
CA GLY A 79 -20.29 2.62 3.18
C GLY A 79 -21.55 3.15 2.46
N LYS A 80 -21.47 3.46 1.17
CA LYS A 80 -22.64 3.94 0.39
C LYS A 80 -23.54 2.82 -0.17
N LYS A 81 -23.04 1.59 -0.35
CA LYS A 81 -23.85 0.45 -0.83
C LYS A 81 -24.41 -0.45 0.28
N ASN A 82 -23.83 -0.45 1.48
CA ASN A 82 -24.37 -1.23 2.61
C ASN A 82 -25.33 -0.46 3.52
N GLN A 83 -25.28 0.87 3.57
CA GLN A 83 -26.28 1.65 4.33
C GLN A 83 -27.66 1.52 3.68
N VAL A 84 -27.77 1.72 2.36
CA VAL A 84 -29.04 1.62 1.61
C VAL A 84 -29.66 0.20 1.67
N LYS A 85 -28.84 -0.87 1.70
CA LYS A 85 -29.36 -2.23 1.83
C LYS A 85 -29.84 -2.58 3.25
N HIS A 86 -29.26 -1.96 4.28
CA HIS A 86 -29.65 -2.20 5.67
C HIS A 86 -30.91 -1.42 6.06
N ASP A 87 -31.11 -0.24 5.48
CA ASP A 87 -32.34 0.55 5.64
C ASP A 87 -33.51 -0.07 4.85
N LEU A 88 -33.28 -0.58 3.63
CA LEU A 88 -34.34 -1.25 2.86
C LEU A 88 -34.79 -2.57 3.51
N LEU A 89 -33.87 -3.37 4.07
CA LEU A 89 -34.23 -4.64 4.73
C LEU A 89 -35.00 -4.47 6.06
N LYS A 90 -34.97 -3.28 6.67
CA LYS A 90 -35.77 -2.98 7.87
C LYS A 90 -37.22 -2.68 7.50
N GLU A 91 -37.47 -2.01 6.38
CA GLU A 91 -38.83 -1.65 5.94
C GLU A 91 -39.60 -2.87 5.37
N ILE A 92 -38.94 -3.77 4.64
CA ILE A 92 -39.55 -5.05 4.21
C ILE A 92 -39.72 -6.07 5.35
N GLY A 93 -38.95 -5.95 6.43
CA GLY A 93 -39.05 -6.81 7.61
C GLY A 93 -40.32 -6.58 8.42
N GLU A 94 -40.72 -5.32 8.65
CA GLU A 94 -41.98 -5.00 9.36
C GLU A 94 -43.22 -5.29 8.50
N CYS A 95 -43.18 -5.04 7.18
CA CYS A 95 -44.29 -5.39 6.29
C CYS A 95 -44.58 -6.90 6.24
N CYS A 96 -43.55 -7.74 6.29
CA CYS A 96 -43.72 -9.19 6.28
C CYS A 96 -44.20 -9.74 7.63
N TYR A 97 -43.78 -9.14 8.76
CA TYR A 97 -44.19 -9.59 10.09
C TYR A 97 -45.68 -9.32 10.38
N ILE A 98 -46.25 -8.22 9.86
CA ILE A 98 -47.67 -7.88 10.04
C ILE A 98 -48.60 -8.77 9.20
N SER A 99 -48.18 -9.28 8.03
CA SER A 99 -49.03 -10.12 7.18
C SER A 99 -49.11 -11.60 7.61
N LYS A 100 -48.28 -12.03 8.56
CA LYS A 100 -48.21 -13.43 9.03
C LYS A 100 -48.99 -13.69 10.33
N TYR A 101 -49.54 -12.63 10.94
CA TYR A 101 -50.30 -12.66 12.21
C TYR A 101 -51.70 -12.03 12.09
N LYS A 102 -52.34 -12.10 10.90
CA LYS A 102 -53.76 -11.82 10.72
C LYS A 102 -54.42 -12.89 9.84
#